data_AF-A0A0G1WDR4-F1
#
_entry.id   AF-A0A0G1WDR4-F1
#
_cell.length_a   1.000
_cell.length_b   1.000
_cell.length_c   1.000
_cell.angle_alpha   90.00
_cell.angle_beta   90.00
_cell.angle_gamma   90.00
#
_symmetry.space_group_name_H-M   'P 1'
#
loop_
_entity.id
_entity.type
_entity.pdbx_description
1 polymer ?
#
loop_
_entity_poly.entity_id
_entity_poly.type
_entity_poly.pdbx_seq_one_letter_code
_entity_poly.pdbx_strand_id
1 'polypeptide(L)'
;MKLISWNVNGIRSIHRKGALTPVLEKMKPDIVCLQETKAERYQSEVDLPDYEEYWNSSTTRKGYAGTAIFTKEKPLSISLGFPEKILKKYKLADGYGDPNAEGRVITAEHKDFLRRFERRAHAGGPRQSKTKRRRAWVYQRGT
;
A
#
# COMPACT_ATOMS: atom_id res chain seq x y z
N MET A 1 -6.02 -6.05 -11.64
CA MET A 1 -5.53 -5.73 -10.29
C MET A 1 -4.71 -6.88 -9.71
N LYS A 2 -3.41 -6.86 -9.97
CA LYS A 2 -2.36 -7.62 -9.31
C LYS A 2 -1.75 -6.74 -8.21
N LEU A 3 -1.65 -7.27 -7.01
CA LEU A 3 -1.03 -6.59 -5.88
C LEU A 3 0.21 -7.38 -5.44
N ILE A 4 1.32 -6.69 -5.21
CA ILE A 4 2.50 -7.29 -4.60
C ILE A 4 2.78 -6.58 -3.28
N SER A 5 3.24 -7.34 -2.31
CA SER A 5 3.68 -6.84 -1.01
C SER A 5 5.09 -7.33 -0.78
N TRP A 6 6.03 -6.41 -0.54
CA TRP A 6 7.44 -6.72 -0.41
C TRP A 6 8.09 -5.92 0.71
N ASN A 7 8.59 -6.64 1.72
CA ASN A 7 9.49 -6.05 2.71
C ASN A 7 10.88 -5.89 2.08
N VAL A 8 11.32 -4.65 1.90
CA VAL A 8 12.56 -4.31 1.20
C VAL A 8 13.76 -4.13 2.13
N ASN A 9 13.53 -4.07 3.45
CA ASN A 9 14.57 -3.84 4.46
C ASN A 9 15.57 -2.72 4.05
N GLY A 10 15.03 -1.60 3.57
CA GLY A 10 15.77 -0.46 3.05
C GLY A 10 15.66 -0.32 1.53
N ILE A 11 14.87 0.65 1.07
CA ILE A 11 14.63 0.88 -0.37
C ILE A 11 15.92 1.19 -1.13
N ARG A 12 16.87 1.88 -0.49
CA ARG A 12 18.20 2.19 -1.04
C ARG A 12 19.01 0.92 -1.36
N SER A 13 18.86 -0.14 -0.55
CA SER A 13 19.56 -1.41 -0.82
C SER A 13 18.98 -2.12 -2.03
N ILE A 14 17.66 -2.13 -2.17
CA ILE A 14 16.97 -2.70 -3.34
C ILE A 14 17.29 -1.92 -4.62
N HIS A 15 17.34 -0.58 -4.54
CA HIS A 15 17.71 0.27 -5.66
C HIS A 15 19.15 -0.02 -6.13
N ARG A 16 20.12 -0.03 -5.21
CA ARG A 16 21.52 -0.37 -5.52
C ARG A 16 21.68 -1.77 -6.14
N LYS A 17 20.83 -2.72 -5.75
CA LYS A 17 20.82 -4.08 -6.30
C LYS A 17 20.13 -4.17 -7.67
N GLY A 18 19.45 -3.11 -8.12
CA GLY A 18 18.66 -3.12 -9.34
C GLY A 18 17.50 -4.13 -9.32
N ALA A 19 17.04 -4.55 -8.13
CA ALA A 19 16.11 -5.67 -8.02
C ALA A 19 14.64 -5.26 -8.25
N LEU A 20 14.31 -3.97 -8.16
CA LEU A 20 12.95 -3.48 -8.29
C LEU A 20 12.44 -3.60 -9.74
N THR A 21 13.20 -3.09 -10.71
CA THR A 21 12.79 -3.04 -12.13
C THR A 21 12.48 -4.43 -12.71
N PRO A 22 13.34 -5.45 -12.56
CA PRO A 22 13.07 -6.79 -13.10
C PRO A 22 11.82 -7.44 -12.48
N VAL A 23 11.56 -7.17 -11.20
CA VAL A 23 10.37 -7.67 -10.50
C VAL A 23 9.11 -7.02 -11.06
N LEU A 24 9.14 -5.71 -11.30
CA LEU A 24 8.03 -4.96 -11.88
C LEU A 24 7.76 -5.38 -13.33
N GLU A 25 8.80 -5.57 -14.14
CA GLU A 25 8.68 -6.01 -15.54
C GLU A 25 8.12 -7.43 -15.65
N LYS A 26 8.58 -8.34 -14.79
CA LYS A 26 8.15 -9.74 -14.79
C LYS A 26 6.74 -9.92 -14.25
N MET A 27 6.41 -9.30 -13.12
CA MET A 27 5.11 -9.49 -12.47
C MET A 27 4.02 -8.59 -13.05
N LYS A 28 4.41 -7.40 -13.54
CA LYS A 28 3.53 -6.31 -13.99
C LYS A 28 2.42 -6.04 -12.97
N PRO A 29 2.75 -5.71 -11.72
CA PRO A 29 1.74 -5.42 -10.71
C PRO A 29 0.98 -4.13 -11.05
N ASP A 30 -0.25 -4.02 -10.53
CA ASP A 30 -1.03 -2.79 -10.59
C ASP A 30 -0.81 -1.95 -9.31
N ILE A 31 -0.52 -2.62 -8.19
CA ILE A 31 -0.23 -2.02 -6.88
C ILE A 31 0.99 -2.74 -6.28
N VAL A 32 1.97 -1.96 -5.82
CA VAL A 32 3.18 -2.43 -5.12
C VAL A 32 3.21 -1.81 -3.74
N CYS A 33 3.17 -2.67 -2.74
CA CYS A 33 3.24 -2.30 -1.34
C CYS A 33 4.64 -2.62 -0.80
N LEU A 34 5.39 -1.62 -0.37
CA LEU A 34 6.72 -1.79 0.21
C LEU A 34 6.68 -1.57 1.73
N GLN A 35 7.32 -2.47 2.48
CA GLN A 35 7.56 -2.32 3.92
C GLN A 35 9.05 -2.15 4.21
N GLU A 36 9.36 -1.54 5.35
CA GLU A 36 10.72 -1.20 5.78
C GLU A 36 11.48 -0.39 4.73
N THR A 37 10.86 0.65 4.16
CA THR A 37 11.56 1.50 3.20
C THR A 37 12.76 2.20 3.85
N LYS A 38 12.67 2.53 5.15
CA LYS A 38 13.73 3.18 5.96
C LYS A 38 14.26 4.45 5.28
N ALA A 39 13.38 5.13 4.56
CA ALA A 39 13.69 6.30 3.75
C ALA A 39 12.45 7.18 3.63
N GLU A 40 12.68 8.49 3.49
CA GLU A 40 11.68 9.46 3.04
C GLU A 40 11.63 9.52 1.52
N ARG A 41 10.55 10.07 0.94
CA ARG A 41 10.37 10.13 -0.53
C ARG A 41 11.58 10.73 -1.25
N TYR A 42 12.12 11.83 -0.72
CA TYR A 42 13.29 12.52 -1.33
C TYR A 42 14.60 11.73 -1.21
N GLN A 43 14.65 10.71 -0.35
CA GLN A 43 15.81 9.83 -0.19
C GLN A 43 15.71 8.56 -1.04
N SER A 44 14.57 8.36 -1.72
CA SER A 44 14.38 7.26 -2.65
C SER A 44 14.85 7.69 -4.04
N GLU A 45 15.85 6.99 -4.55
CA GLU A 45 16.29 7.09 -5.96
C GLU A 45 15.43 6.24 -6.90
N VAL A 46 14.42 5.55 -6.34
CA VAL A 46 13.44 4.80 -7.14
C VAL A 46 12.49 5.79 -7.79
N ASP A 47 12.59 5.90 -9.11
CA ASP A 47 11.61 6.58 -9.94
C ASP A 47 10.87 5.55 -10.80
N LEU A 48 9.53 5.57 -10.73
CA LEU A 48 8.64 4.70 -11.47
C LEU A 48 7.61 5.57 -12.21
N PRO A 49 7.89 5.99 -13.45
CA PRO A 49 7.07 6.99 -14.14
C PRO A 49 5.61 6.54 -14.37
N ASP A 50 5.38 5.23 -14.48
CA ASP A 50 4.05 4.66 -14.66
C ASP A 50 3.27 4.46 -13.35
N TYR A 51 3.86 4.79 -12.20
CA TYR A 51 3.25 4.58 -10.89
C TYR A 51 3.20 5.87 -10.08
N GLU A 52 2.04 6.15 -9.51
CA GLU A 52 1.86 7.12 -8.45
C GLU A 52 2.41 6.58 -7.14
N GLU A 53 3.23 7.38 -6.46
CA GLU A 53 3.91 6.99 -5.24
C GLU A 53 3.30 7.66 -4.01
N TYR A 54 3.08 6.88 -2.96
CA TYR A 54 2.63 7.36 -1.67
C TYR A 54 3.54 6.80 -0.58
N TRP A 55 4.05 7.68 0.27
CA TRP A 55 5.05 7.36 1.27
C TRP A 55 4.52 7.67 2.66
N ASN A 56 4.78 6.78 3.61
CA ASN A 56 4.59 7.02 5.03
C ASN A 56 5.87 6.65 5.76
N SER A 57 6.66 7.64 6.16
CA SER A 57 7.95 7.43 6.84
C SER A 57 7.82 7.81 8.31
N SER A 58 8.59 7.15 9.18
CA SER A 58 8.58 7.49 10.61
C SER A 58 9.07 8.93 10.82
N THR A 59 8.24 9.74 11.47
CA THR A 59 8.57 11.12 11.86
C THR A 59 9.34 11.17 13.17
N THR A 60 9.18 10.14 14.03
CA THR A 60 9.85 10.03 15.33
C THR A 60 11.28 9.49 15.24
N ARG A 61 11.54 8.53 14.34
CA ARG A 61 12.86 7.92 14.16
C ARG A 61 13.21 7.81 12.68
N LYS A 62 13.97 8.80 12.19
CA LYS A 62 14.45 8.83 10.80
C LYS A 62 15.19 7.55 10.45
N GLY A 63 14.80 6.92 9.34
CA GLY A 63 15.43 5.69 8.84
C GLY A 63 15.12 4.41 9.64
N TYR A 64 14.22 4.47 10.63
CA TYR A 64 13.86 3.30 11.44
C TYR A 64 12.74 2.47 10.81
N ALA A 65 11.66 3.13 10.41
CA ALA A 65 10.49 2.52 9.81
C ALA A 65 9.95 3.37 8.66
N GLY A 66 9.22 2.72 7.76
CA GLY A 66 8.56 3.39 6.65
C GLY A 66 7.88 2.40 5.73
N THR A 67 6.77 2.84 5.16
CA THR A 67 5.97 2.09 4.19
C THR A 67 5.74 2.95 2.96
N ALA A 68 5.61 2.31 1.80
CA ALA A 68 5.27 2.99 0.56
C ALA A 68 4.29 2.17 -0.28
N ILE A 69 3.46 2.86 -1.04
CA ILE A 69 2.59 2.26 -2.06
C ILE A 69 2.91 2.91 -3.39
N PHE A 70 3.20 2.10 -4.40
CA PHE A 70 3.25 2.51 -5.79
C PHE A 70 2.04 1.94 -6.51
N THR A 71 1.29 2.76 -7.24
CA THR A 71 0.10 2.30 -7.94
C THR A 71 -0.06 2.93 -9.30
N LYS A 72 -0.43 2.14 -10.30
CA LYS A 72 -0.65 2.65 -11.67
C LYS A 72 -1.92 3.48 -11.80
N GLU A 73 -2.94 3.17 -11.00
CA GLU A 73 -4.21 3.87 -11.02
C GLU A 73 -4.33 4.75 -9.78
N LYS A 74 -4.74 6.01 -9.97
CA LYS A 74 -4.92 6.93 -8.85
C LYS A 74 -5.96 6.39 -7.85
N PRO A 75 -5.61 6.25 -6.57
CA PRO A 75 -6.55 5.84 -5.53
C PRO A 75 -7.62 6.91 -5.31
N LEU A 76 -8.80 6.47 -4.90
CA LEU A 76 -9.91 7.33 -4.46
C LEU A 76 -9.57 8.09 -3.18
N SER A 77 -8.88 7.43 -2.26
CA SER A 77 -8.47 8.01 -0.98
C SER A 77 -7.17 7.36 -0.48
N ILE A 78 -6.36 8.16 0.20
CA ILE A 78 -5.12 7.73 0.86
C ILE A 78 -5.21 8.13 2.32
N SER A 79 -4.90 7.19 3.21
CA SER A 79 -4.78 7.43 4.64
C SER A 79 -3.42 6.97 5.14
N LEU A 80 -2.70 7.89 5.79
CA LEU A 80 -1.44 7.63 6.47
C LEU A 80 -1.76 7.39 7.95
N GLY A 81 -1.63 6.15 8.40
CA GLY A 81 -2.01 5.77 9.76
C GLY A 81 -3.43 5.19 9.91
N PHE A 82 -3.79 4.92 11.15
CA PHE A 82 -5.12 4.45 11.54
C PHE A 82 -6.11 5.63 11.65
N PRO A 83 -7.37 5.44 11.23
CA PRO A 83 -8.43 6.41 11.49
C PRO A 83 -8.65 6.61 13.00
N GLU A 84 -8.95 7.83 13.43
CA GLU A 84 -9.20 8.16 14.85
C GLU A 84 -10.25 7.26 15.51
N LYS A 85 -11.27 6.83 14.75
CA LYS A 85 -12.32 5.94 15.25
C LYS A 85 -11.76 4.59 15.69
N ILE A 86 -10.74 4.06 15.00
CA ILE A 86 -10.07 2.81 15.36
C ILE A 86 -9.16 3.02 16.56
N LEU A 87 -8.39 4.12 16.58
CA LEU A 87 -7.53 4.49 17.71
C LEU A 87 -8.32 4.61 19.02
N LYS A 88 -9.45 5.32 18.99
CA LYS A 88 -10.33 5.51 20.16
C LYS A 88 -11.04 4.22 20.56
N LYS A 89 -11.51 3.42 19.60
CA LYS A 89 -12.26 2.17 19.87
C LYS A 89 -11.38 1.07 20.46
N TYR A 90 -10.16 0.92 19.96
CA TYR A 90 -9.26 -0.16 20.37
C TYR A 90 -8.19 0.29 21.37
N LYS A 91 -8.20 1.57 21.79
CA LYS A 91 -7.18 2.16 22.68
C LYS A 91 -5.76 1.73 22.29
N LEU A 92 -5.43 1.85 21.00
CA LEU A 92 -4.13 1.50 20.40
C LEU A 92 -3.00 2.47 20.83
N ALA A 93 -3.10 3.07 22.00
CA ALA A 93 -2.03 3.82 22.63
C ALA A 93 -1.17 2.81 23.40
N ASP A 94 -0.37 2.03 22.68
CA ASP A 94 0.62 1.18 23.30
C ASP A 94 1.74 2.09 23.86
N GLY A 95 2.35 1.71 24.99
CA GLY A 95 3.40 2.49 25.68
C GLY A 95 4.71 2.73 24.88
N TYR A 96 4.70 2.46 23.57
CA TYR A 96 5.82 2.61 22.63
C TYR A 96 5.75 3.89 21.76
N GLY A 97 4.62 4.62 21.75
CA GLY A 97 4.47 5.89 21.03
C GLY A 97 3.17 6.01 20.24
N ASP A 98 3.04 7.07 19.43
CA ASP A 98 1.90 7.25 18.52
C ASP A 98 2.04 6.31 17.30
N PRO A 99 1.12 5.34 17.10
CA PRO A 99 1.16 4.40 15.98
C PRO A 99 1.19 5.08 14.60
N ASN A 100 0.65 6.30 14.52
CA ASN A 100 0.62 7.08 13.28
C ASN A 100 1.95 7.80 13.02
N ALA A 101 2.76 8.05 14.04
CA ALA A 101 4.06 8.73 13.92
C ALA A 101 5.21 7.79 13.49
N GLU A 102 4.97 6.48 13.52
CA GLU A 102 5.98 5.48 13.14
C GLU A 102 6.02 5.18 11.64
N GLY A 103 5.07 5.69 10.84
CA GLY A 103 5.06 5.46 9.39
C GLY A 103 4.72 4.02 8.98
N ARG A 104 4.09 3.24 9.87
CA ARG A 104 3.87 1.80 9.70
C ARG A 104 2.66 1.43 8.85
N VAL A 105 1.75 2.38 8.65
CA VAL A 105 0.44 2.10 8.04
C VAL A 105 0.15 3.06 6.91
N ILE A 106 -0.10 2.53 5.74
CA ILE A 106 -0.64 3.30 4.62
C ILE A 106 -1.79 2.52 3.99
N THR A 107 -2.86 3.24 3.69
CA THR A 107 -4.09 2.69 3.14
C THR A 107 -4.42 3.41 1.85
N ALA A 108 -4.67 2.64 0.79
CA ALA A 108 -5.14 3.14 -0.49
C ALA A 108 -6.50 2.51 -0.83
N GLU A 109 -7.52 3.33 -1.05
CA GLU A 109 -8.83 2.89 -1.51
C GLU A 109 -8.90 3.04 -3.04
N HIS A 110 -9.21 1.97 -3.77
CA HIS A 110 -9.35 2.02 -5.23
C HIS A 110 -10.80 1.77 -5.66
N LYS A 111 -11.19 2.37 -6.79
CA LYS A 111 -12.49 2.12 -7.43
C LYS A 111 -12.44 0.74 -8.09
N ASP A 112 -13.42 -0.13 -7.82
CA ASP A 112 -13.42 -1.51 -8.29
C ASP A 112 -13.33 -1.59 -9.83
N PHE A 113 -12.32 -2.29 -10.37
CA PHE A 113 -12.31 -2.75 -11.76
C PHE A 113 -12.81 -4.20 -11.81
N LEU A 114 -14.12 -4.34 -12.04
CA LEU A 114 -14.83 -5.59 -12.05
C LEU A 114 -14.44 -6.38 -13.31
N ARG A 115 -13.41 -7.23 -13.27
CA ARG A 115 -13.21 -8.24 -14.31
C ARG A 115 -14.25 -9.34 -14.09
N ARG A 116 -15.44 -9.10 -14.63
CA ARG A 116 -16.61 -9.98 -14.67
C ARG A 116 -16.19 -11.33 -15.26
N PHE A 117 -15.97 -12.35 -14.44
CA PHE A 117 -15.99 -13.74 -14.92
C PHE A 117 -17.45 -14.16 -14.94
N GLU A 118 -18.14 -13.80 -16.02
CA GLU A 118 -19.51 -14.23 -16.26
C GLU A 118 -19.47 -15.69 -16.72
N ARG A 119 -19.64 -16.63 -15.78
CA ARG A 119 -20.06 -17.97 -16.18
C ARG A 119 -21.47 -17.82 -16.76
N ARG A 120 -21.63 -18.14 -18.04
CA ARG A 120 -22.91 -18.14 -18.76
C ARG A 120 -23.85 -19.09 -18.02
N ALA A 121 -24.74 -18.56 -17.19
CA ALA A 121 -25.87 -19.30 -16.65
C ALA A 121 -27.10 -18.80 -17.41
N HIS A 122 -27.76 -19.74 -18.09
CA HIS A 122 -29.00 -19.51 -18.81
C HIS A 122 -30.11 -18.99 -17.88
N ALA A 123 -30.89 -18.05 -18.42
CA ALA A 123 -32.27 -17.66 -18.10
C ALA A 123 -32.64 -17.15 -16.68
N GLY A 124 -33.11 -15.90 -16.64
CA GLY A 124 -34.29 -15.50 -15.86
C GLY A 124 -34.09 -14.87 -14.48
N GLY A 125 -33.77 -13.57 -14.41
CA GLY A 125 -33.95 -12.77 -13.19
C GLY A 125 -33.26 -11.40 -13.21
N PRO A 126 -33.85 -10.33 -12.64
CA PRO A 126 -33.26 -8.99 -12.67
C PRO A 126 -32.01 -8.94 -11.76
N ARG A 127 -30.86 -8.56 -12.34
CA ARG A 127 -29.58 -8.44 -11.64
C ARG A 127 -29.39 -7.06 -11.03
N GLN A 128 -29.27 -6.98 -9.70
CA GLN A 128 -28.67 -5.83 -9.02
C GLN A 128 -27.14 -5.90 -9.14
N SER A 129 -26.51 -4.90 -9.76
CA SER A 129 -25.06 -4.72 -9.68
C SER A 129 -24.68 -4.12 -8.32
N LYS A 130 -24.11 -4.92 -7.41
CA LYS A 130 -23.47 -4.40 -6.20
C LYS A 130 -22.03 -3.99 -6.54
N THR A 131 -21.75 -2.69 -6.54
CA THR A 131 -20.37 -2.16 -6.57
C THR A 131 -19.70 -2.54 -5.26
N LYS A 132 -18.78 -3.52 -5.28
CA LYS A 132 -17.89 -3.75 -4.13
C LYS A 132 -16.77 -2.69 -4.17
N ARG A 133 -16.05 -2.52 -3.07
CA ARG A 133 -14.85 -1.67 -3.00
C ARG A 133 -13.70 -2.56 -2.52
N ARG A 134 -12.52 -2.41 -3.12
CA ARG A 134 -11.30 -3.09 -2.67
C ARG A 134 -10.38 -2.09 -1.99
N ARG A 135 -9.92 -2.41 -0.78
CA ARG A 135 -8.94 -1.63 -0.03
C ARG A 135 -7.63 -2.40 0.02
N ALA A 136 -6.54 -1.73 -0.33
CA ALA A 136 -5.20 -2.23 -0.07
C ALA A 136 -4.70 -1.64 1.25
N TRP A 137 -4.20 -2.51 2.13
CA TRP A 137 -3.64 -2.13 3.43
C TRP A 137 -2.21 -2.64 3.50
N VAL A 138 -1.32 -1.78 3.98
CA VAL A 138 0.05 -2.14 4.31
C VAL A 138 0.23 -1.86 5.79
N TYR A 139 0.52 -2.92 6.56
CA TYR A 139 0.74 -2.83 8.00
C TYR A 139 2.03 -3.54 8.39
N GLN A 140 2.89 -2.84 9.13
CA GLN A 140 4.10 -3.39 9.70
C GLN A 140 3.96 -3.53 11.23
N ARG A 141 4.02 -4.77 11.75
CA ARG A 141 4.08 -5.02 13.20
C ARG A 141 5.42 -4.55 13.79
N GLY A 142 5.39 -3.96 14.99
CA GLY A 142 6.59 -3.70 15.79
C GLY A 142 7.26 -5.02 16.17
N THR A 143 8.54 -5.14 15.86
CA THR A 143 9.44 -6.15 16.45
C THR A 143 10.00 -5.62 17.75
#